data_AF-A0A3R7U7C1-F1
#
_entry.id   AF-A0A3R7U7C1-F1
#
_cell.length_a   1.000
_cell.length_b   1.000
_cell.length_c   1.000
_cell.angle_alpha   90.00
_cell.angle_beta   90.00
_cell.angle_gamma   90.00
#
_symmetry.space_group_name_H-M   'P 1'
#
loop_
_entity.id
_entity.type
_entity.pdbx_description
1 polymer ?
#
loop_
_entity_poly.entity_id
_entity_poly.type
_entity_poly.pdbx_seq_one_letter_code
_entity_poly.pdbx_strand_id
1 'polypeptide(L)' 'MIKDNTKTGNFPFDLDLSNLDTGSITNILNDIEQHLPLMESEGDLSQLLKVKAFFEDELKVSHRLH' A
#
# COMPACT_ATOMS: atom_id res chain seq x y z
N MET A 1 -19.68 28.73 -2.41
CA MET A 1 -19.52 27.43 -1.73
C MET A 1 -18.47 26.65 -2.49
N ILE A 2 -17.27 26.56 -1.93
CA ILE A 2 -16.19 25.74 -2.46
C ILE A 2 -16.67 24.29 -2.29
N LYS A 3 -16.90 23.57 -3.39
CA LYS A 3 -17.08 22.13 -3.32
C LYS A 3 -15.70 21.56 -3.05
N ASP A 4 -15.42 21.24 -1.79
CA ASP A 4 -14.32 20.39 -1.41
C ASP A 4 -14.44 19.07 -2.17
N ASN A 5 -13.75 19.01 -3.30
CA ASN A 5 -13.50 17.76 -4.01
C ASN A 5 -12.43 17.04 -3.20
N THR A 6 -12.82 16.48 -2.06
CA THR A 6 -12.02 15.51 -1.32
C THR A 6 -11.90 14.26 -2.19
N LYS A 7 -11.03 14.34 -3.21
CA LYS A 7 -10.32 13.18 -3.73
C LYS A 7 -9.36 12.76 -2.62
N THR A 8 -9.91 12.22 -1.53
CA THR A 8 -9.20 11.20 -0.76
C THR A 8 -8.91 10.12 -1.79
N GLY A 9 -7.69 10.14 -2.33
CA GLY A 9 -7.32 9.36 -3.50
C GLY A 9 -7.52 7.89 -3.18
N ASN A 10 -8.63 7.33 -3.64
CA ASN A 10 -8.82 5.90 -3.67
C ASN A 10 -7.61 5.33 -4.39
N PHE A 11 -6.87 4.49 -3.67
CA PHE A 11 -5.93 3.58 -4.26
C PHE A 11 -6.61 2.94 -5.49
N PRO A 12 -6.06 3.07 -6.71
CA PRO A 12 -6.80 2.81 -7.95
C PRO A 12 -6.98 1.32 -8.25
N PHE A 13 -6.65 0.45 -7.30
CA PHE A 13 -6.72 -0.99 -7.44
C PHE A 13 -7.70 -1.51 -6.39
N ASP A 14 -8.81 -2.07 -6.86
CA ASP A 14 -9.65 -2.96 -6.06
C ASP A 14 -8.90 -4.30 -5.95
N LEU A 15 -7.92 -4.34 -5.05
CA LEU A 15 -7.02 -5.47 -4.88
C LEU A 15 -7.54 -6.34 -3.74
N ASP A 16 -8.17 -7.46 -4.09
CA ASP A 16 -8.62 -8.45 -3.12
C ASP A 16 -7.42 -9.22 -2.54
N LEU A 17 -7.11 -8.95 -1.27
CA LEU A 17 -6.05 -9.62 -0.51
C LEU A 17 -6.56 -10.79 0.33
N SER A 18 -7.84 -11.13 0.26
CA SER A 18 -8.46 -12.17 1.12
C SER A 18 -7.82 -13.56 0.97
N ASN A 19 -7.20 -13.83 -0.18
CA ASN A 19 -6.51 -15.09 -0.48
C ASN A 19 -4.99 -15.00 -0.35
N LEU A 20 -4.45 -13.84 0.05
CA LEU A 20 -3.01 -13.62 0.19
C LEU A 20 -2.57 -14.00 1.60
N ASP A 21 -1.59 -14.88 1.71
CA ASP A 21 -1.03 -15.26 3.00
C ASP A 21 -0.11 -14.16 3.56
N THR A 22 0.08 -14.18 4.88
CA THR A 22 0.96 -13.26 5.62
C THR A 22 2.38 -13.23 5.02
N GLY A 23 2.92 -14.38 4.60
CA GLY A 23 4.25 -14.49 4.01
C GLY A 23 4.34 -13.72 2.69
N SER A 24 3.35 -13.89 1.82
CA SER A 24 3.23 -13.14 0.58
C SER A 24 3.12 -11.62 0.81
N ILE A 25 2.34 -11.17 1.80
CA ILE A 25 2.27 -9.75 2.17
C ILE A 25 3.65 -9.23 2.62
N THR A 26 4.35 -9.97 3.48
CA THR A 26 5.68 -9.57 3.96
C THR A 26 6.73 -9.52 2.85
N ASN A 27 6.67 -10.44 1.88
CA ASN A 27 7.56 -10.45 0.73
C ASN A 27 7.34 -9.21 -0.15
N ILE A 28 6.09 -8.86 -0.43
CA ILE A 28 5.74 -7.66 -1.20
C ILE A 28 6.25 -6.40 -0.49
N LEU A 29 6.07 -6.30 0.83
CA LEU A 29 6.57 -5.16 1.61
C LEU A 29 8.10 -5.07 1.55
N ASN A 30 8.81 -6.20 1.68
CA ASN A 30 10.26 -6.25 1.56
C ASN A 30 10.72 -5.80 0.17
N ASP A 31 10.07 -6.29 -0.89
CA ASP A 31 10.39 -5.87 -2.26
C ASP A 31 10.19 -4.37 -2.43
N ILE A 32 9.09 -3.80 -1.94
CA ILE A 32 8.85 -2.35 -1.96
C ILE A 32 10.00 -1.61 -1.25
N GLU A 33 10.40 -2.05 -0.06
CA GLU A 33 11.48 -1.41 0.70
C GLU A 33 12.84 -1.46 0.00
N GLN A 34 13.15 -2.53 -0.73
CA GLN A 34 14.37 -2.61 -1.53
C GLN A 34 14.33 -1.67 -2.74
N HIS A 35 13.14 -1.39 -3.29
CA HIS A 35 12.99 -0.53 -4.47
C HIS A 35 12.88 0.97 -4.12
N LEU A 36 12.39 1.32 -2.91
CA LEU A 36 12.23 2.72 -2.49
C LEU A 36 13.48 3.59 -2.69
N PRO A 37 14.71 3.15 -2.33
CA PRO A 37 15.92 3.96 -2.49
C PRO A 37 16.32 4.18 -3.95
N LEU A 38 15.79 3.38 -4.87
CA LEU A 38 16.09 3.44 -6.30
C LEU A 38 15.11 4.34 -7.07
N MET A 39 14.09 4.89 -6.39
CA MET A 39 13.08 5.73 -7.02
C MET A 39 13.58 7.17 -7.19
N GLU A 40 13.64 7.64 -8.43
CA GLU A 40 14.03 9.01 -8.77
C GLU A 40 12.83 9.96 -8.89
N SER A 41 11.64 9.41 -9.15
CA SER A 41 10.40 10.17 -9.37
C SER A 41 9.62 10.33 -8.06
N GLU A 42 9.46 11.57 -7.60
CA GLU A 42 8.66 11.89 -6.40
C GLU A 42 7.19 11.44 -6.53
N GLY A 43 6.64 11.50 -7.75
CA GLY A 43 5.26 11.07 -8.02
C GLY A 43 5.09 9.56 -7.87
N ASP A 44 6.01 8.79 -8.45
CA ASP A 44 5.98 7.32 -8.37
C ASP A 44 6.29 6.87 -6.94
N LEU A 45 7.22 7.55 -6.26
CA LEU A 45 7.52 7.32 -4.85
C LEU A 45 6.28 7.54 -3.97
N SER A 46 5.54 8.63 -4.19
CA SER A 46 4.30 8.90 -3.46
C SER A 46 3.24 7.82 -3.68
N GLN A 47 3.15 7.26 -4.89
CA GLN A 47 2.26 6.14 -5.18
C GLN A 47 2.73 4.85 -4.51
N LEU A 48 4.02 4.51 -4.59
CA LEU A 48 4.57 3.31 -3.99
C LEU A 48 4.44 3.31 -2.45
N LEU A 49 4.59 4.47 -1.82
CA LEU A 49 4.34 4.62 -0.38
C LEU A 49 2.88 4.37 0.01
N LYS A 50 1.91 4.72 -0.86
CA LYS A 50 0.49 4.38 -0.63
C LYS A 50 0.24 2.88 -0.75
N VAL A 51 0.88 2.22 -1.73
CA VAL A 51 0.85 0.75 -1.88
C VAL A 51 1.41 0.12 -0.61
N LYS A 52 2.57 0.58 -0.15
CA LYS A 52 3.22 0.09 1.07
C LYS A 52 2.29 0.19 2.28
N ALA A 53 1.70 1.36 2.51
CA ALA A 53 0.81 1.59 3.65
C ALA A 53 -0.42 0.67 3.62
N PHE A 54 -0.98 0.40 2.44
CA PHE A 54 -2.10 -0.53 2.28
C PHE A 54 -1.73 -1.95 2.73
N PHE A 55 -0.58 -2.48 2.28
CA PHE A 55 -0.11 -3.81 2.69
C PHE A 55 0.29 -3.88 4.18
N GLU A 56 0.86 -2.80 4.73
CA GLU A 56 1.18 -2.72 6.17
C GLU A 56 -0.09 -2.76 7.03
N ASP A 57 -1.18 -2.13 6.58
CA ASP A 57 -2.46 -2.16 7.30
C ASP A 57 -3.14 -3.54 7.20
N GLU A 58 -3.10 -4.19 6.04
CA GLU A 58 -3.58 -5.58 5.91
C GLU A 58 -2.81 -6.52 6.84
N LEU A 59 -1.48 -6.39 6.89
CA LEU A 59 -0.62 -7.18 7.77
C LEU A 59 -1.02 -7.02 9.24
N LYS A 60 -1.30 -5.77 9.68
CA LYS A 60 -1.79 -5.50 11.04
C LYS A 60 -3.15 -6.13 11.31
N VAL A 61 -4.05 -6.18 10.33
CA VAL A 61 -5.35 -6.86 10.46
C VAL A 61 -5.14 -8.37 10.62
N SER A 62 -4.31 -8.99 9.78
CA SER A 62 -4.01 -10.42 9.87
C SER A 62 -3.35 -10.80 11.20
N HIS A 63 -2.51 -9.92 11.78
CA HIS A 63 -1.88 -10.14 13.08
C HIS A 63 -2.83 -10.01 14.28
N ARG A 64 -3.98 -9.33 14.14
CA ARG A 64 -4.98 -9.21 15.22
C ARG A 64 -5.94 -10.40 15.30
N LEU A 65 -5.93 -11.25 14.28
CA LEU A 65 -6.78 -12.45 14.16
C LEU A 65 -6.09 -13.74 14.63
N HIS A 66 -4.83 -13.66 15.07
CA HIS A 66 -4.06 -14.75 15.70
C HIS A 66 -3.89 -14.52 17.21
#